data_AF-A0A0G1QNN5-F1
#
_entry.id   AF-A0A0G1QNN5-F1
#
_cell.length_a   1.000
_cell.length_b   1.000
_cell.length_c   1.000
_cell.angle_alpha   90.00
_cell.angle_beta   90.00
_cell.angle_gamma   90.00
#
_symmetry.space_group_name_H-M   'P 1'
#
loop_
_entity.id
_entity.type
_entity.pdbx_description
1 polymer ?
#
loop_
_entity_poly.entity_id
_entity_poly.type
_entity_poly.pdbx_seq_one_letter_code
_entity_poly.pdbx_strand_id
1 'polypeptide(L)'
;MFYYVYVLQSEYAKELYIGYTADLPKRVKEHNQGVSISTKRYMPWKLIHYESFLNEADAMRRERYLKTNQGCRLLQRMLKEYLYVKGRNASRTFTTRGPGKLYET
;
A
#
# COMPACT_ATOMS: atom_id res chain seq x y z
N MET A 1 3.32 15.26 20.62
CA MET A 1 3.78 14.12 19.79
C MET A 1 2.66 13.77 18.83
N PHE A 2 2.95 13.43 17.57
CA PHE A 2 1.92 12.97 16.61
C PHE A 2 1.88 11.45 16.54
N TYR A 3 0.70 10.92 16.26
CA TYR A 3 0.43 9.51 15.95
C TYR A 3 0.00 9.40 14.50
N TYR A 4 0.49 8.40 13.79
CA TYR A 4 0.27 8.24 12.36
C TYR A 4 -0.48 6.95 12.10
N VAL A 5 -1.58 7.04 11.35
CA VAL A 5 -2.17 5.88 10.67
C VAL A 5 -1.61 5.86 9.26
N TYR A 6 -1.11 4.72 8.81
CA TYR A 6 -0.40 4.62 7.53
C TYR A 6 -0.92 3.46 6.68
N VAL A 7 -0.77 3.62 5.36
CA VAL A 7 -1.09 2.59 4.37
C VAL A 7 0.14 2.31 3.53
N LEU A 8 0.61 1.07 3.59
CA LEU A 8 1.64 0.56 2.71
C LEU A 8 1.02 -0.27 1.59
N GLN A 9 1.63 -0.24 0.41
CA GLN A 9 1.33 -1.15 -0.68
C GLN A 9 2.55 -2.01 -0.96
N SER A 10 2.35 -3.31 -1.04
CA SER A 10 3.35 -4.22 -1.59
C SER A 10 3.53 -3.95 -3.08
N GLU A 11 4.75 -3.65 -3.51
CA GLU A 11 4.99 -3.45 -4.94
C GLU A 11 4.89 -4.77 -5.72
N TYR A 12 5.17 -5.90 -5.06
CA TYR A 12 5.10 -7.25 -5.62
C TYR A 12 3.65 -7.77 -5.65
N ALA A 13 3.01 -7.91 -4.50
CA ALA A 13 1.71 -8.59 -4.37
C ALA A 13 0.51 -7.66 -4.54
N LYS A 14 0.72 -6.34 -4.60
CA LYS A 14 -0.33 -5.29 -4.61
C LYS A 14 -1.21 -5.26 -3.35
N GLU A 15 -0.91 -6.08 -2.36
CA GLU A 15 -1.55 -6.08 -1.05
C GLU A 15 -1.37 -4.75 -0.32
N LEU A 16 -2.40 -4.35 0.42
CA LEU A 16 -2.39 -3.18 1.27
C LEU A 16 -2.17 -3.59 2.73
N TYR A 17 -1.31 -2.86 3.42
CA TYR A 17 -1.13 -2.97 4.86
C TYR A 17 -1.53 -1.67 5.53
N ILE A 18 -2.37 -1.76 6.56
CA ILE A 18 -2.84 -0.61 7.34
C ILE A 18 -2.35 -0.80 8.78
N GLY A 19 -1.67 0.20 9.32
CA GLY A 19 -1.19 0.19 10.69
C GLY A 19 -1.12 1.58 11.29
N TYR A 20 -0.66 1.66 12.54
CA TYR A 20 -0.37 2.92 13.20
C TYR A 20 0.99 2.90 13.92
N THR A 21 1.55 4.08 14.15
CA THR A 21 2.85 4.26 14.82
C THR A 21 3.02 5.71 15.30
N ALA A 22 3.86 5.93 16.32
CA ALA A 22 4.33 7.27 16.70
C ALA A 22 5.54 7.72 15.85
N ASP A 23 6.22 6.78 15.18
CA ASP A 23 7.38 7.02 14.31
C ASP A 23 7.15 6.36 12.94
N LEU A 24 6.72 7.15 11.97
CA LEU A 24 6.38 6.70 10.62
C LEU A 24 7.63 6.30 9.80
N PRO A 25 8.70 7.12 9.72
CA PRO A 25 9.91 6.76 8.98
C PRO A 25 10.55 5.45 9.48
N LYS A 26 10.67 5.28 10.79
CA LYS A 26 11.22 4.05 11.39
C LYS A 26 10.38 2.84 11.01
N ARG A 27 9.06 2.94 11.11
CA ARG A 27 8.17 1.82 10.81
C ARG A 27 8.20 1.40 9.33
N VAL A 28 8.29 2.34 8.40
CA VAL A 28 8.46 2.04 6.96
C VAL A 28 9.77 1.31 6.71
N LYS A 29 10.85 1.70 7.40
CA LYS A 29 12.15 1.03 7.32
C LYS A 29 12.09 -0.39 7.87
N GLU A 30 11.47 -0.59 9.03
CA GLU A 30 11.29 -1.92 9.66
C GLU A 30 10.54 -2.90 8.74
N HIS A 31 9.46 -2.46 8.10
CA HIS A 31 8.71 -3.29 7.15
C HIS A 31 9.56 -3.71 5.95
N ASN A 32 10.41 -2.82 5.43
CA ASN A 32 11.32 -3.11 4.32
C ASN A 32 12.60 -3.86 4.72
N GLN A 33 12.87 -3.98 6.02
CA GLN A 33 13.93 -4.83 6.57
C GLN A 33 13.45 -6.24 6.89
N GLY A 34 12.15 -6.53 6.70
CA GLY A 34 11.59 -7.86 6.93
C GLY A 34 11.49 -8.26 8.39
N VAL A 35 11.56 -7.28 9.32
CA VAL A 35 11.50 -7.51 10.77
C VAL A 35 10.19 -8.19 11.18
N SER A 36 9.09 -7.89 10.48
CA SER A 36 7.80 -8.52 10.70
C SER A 36 7.64 -9.78 9.85
N ILE A 37 7.58 -10.93 10.52
CA ILE A 37 7.48 -12.27 9.90
C ILE A 37 6.29 -12.37 8.92
N SER A 38 5.16 -11.76 9.26
CA SER A 38 3.94 -11.81 8.44
C SER A 38 4.00 -10.89 7.21
N THR A 39 4.78 -9.80 7.28
CA THR A 39 4.85 -8.80 6.20
C THR A 39 6.09 -8.92 5.32
N LYS A 40 7.13 -9.65 5.76
CA LYS A 40 8.39 -9.81 5.01
C LYS A 40 8.22 -10.41 3.60
N ARG A 41 7.27 -11.35 3.43
CA ARG A 41 7.00 -12.02 2.15
C ARG A 41 6.43 -11.10 1.05
N TYR A 42 6.02 -9.89 1.44
CA TYR A 42 5.36 -8.92 0.56
C TYR A 42 6.22 -7.67 0.33
N MET A 43 7.47 -7.67 0.79
CA MET A 43 8.43 -6.62 0.44
C MET A 43 8.70 -6.60 -1.08
N PRO A 44 9.06 -5.45 -1.66
CA PRO A 44 9.20 -4.14 -1.01
C PRO A 44 7.84 -3.46 -0.76
N TRP A 45 7.78 -2.71 0.33
CA TRP A 45 6.62 -1.93 0.76
C TRP A 45 6.81 -0.45 0.43
N LYS A 46 5.81 0.13 -0.23
CA LYS A 46 5.74 1.55 -0.53
C LYS A 46 4.70 2.23 0.35
N LEU A 47 5.07 3.33 1.02
CA LEU A 47 4.10 4.18 1.70
C LEU A 47 3.27 4.94 0.67
N ILE A 48 1.95 4.77 0.68
CA ILE A 48 1.04 5.39 -0.31
C ILE A 48 0.08 6.42 0.30
N HIS A 49 -0.13 6.37 1.62
CA HIS A 49 -1.00 7.28 2.35
C HIS A 49 -0.65 7.27 3.84
N TYR A 50 -0.86 8.40 4.52
CA TYR A 50 -0.87 8.48 5.98
C TYR A 50 -1.75 9.61 6.48
N GLU A 51 -2.21 9.50 7.73
CA GLU A 51 -2.99 10.50 8.46
C GLU A 51 -2.34 10.74 9.82
N SER A 52 -2.20 12.00 10.23
CA SER A 52 -1.58 12.39 11.50
C SER A 52 -2.63 12.85 12.52
N PHE A 53 -2.47 12.42 13.77
CA PHE A 53 -3.36 12.70 14.89
C PHE A 53 -2.55 13.20 16.08
N LEU A 54 -3.11 14.13 16.86
CA LEU A 54 -2.53 14.54 18.15
C LEU A 54 -2.87 13.57 19.27
N ASN A 55 -4.04 12.93 19.19
CA ASN A 55 -4.53 11.98 20.18
C ASN A 55 -4.35 10.53 19.68
N GLU A 56 -3.78 9.67 20.53
CA GLU A 56 -3.51 8.27 20.20
C GLU A 56 -4.78 7.45 19.97
N ALA A 57 -5.80 7.66 20.81
CA ALA A 57 -7.06 6.93 20.72
C ALA A 57 -7.80 7.28 19.42
N ASP A 58 -7.68 8.51 18.92
CA ASP A 58 -8.20 8.90 17.62
C ASP A 58 -7.49 8.15 16.47
N ALA A 59 -6.15 8.07 16.51
CA ALA A 59 -5.38 7.30 15.55
C ALA A 59 -5.77 5.81 15.57
N MET A 60 -5.89 5.20 16.75
CA MET A 60 -6.27 3.79 16.89
C MET A 60 -7.72 3.53 16.45
N ARG A 61 -8.66 4.45 16.74
CA ARG A 61 -10.04 4.35 16.24
C ARG A 61 -10.08 4.45 14.73
N ARG A 62 -9.28 5.34 14.14
CA ARG A 62 -9.18 5.51 12.69
C ARG A 62 -8.57 4.29 12.00
N GLU A 63 -7.49 3.74 12.55
CA GLU A 63 -6.84 2.52 12.05
C GLU A 63 -7.83 1.35 12.02
N ARG A 64 -8.56 1.14 13.12
CA ARG A 64 -9.61 0.10 13.19
C ARG A 64 -10.70 0.33 12.17
N TYR A 65 -11.17 1.57 12.03
CA TYR A 65 -12.18 1.90 11.02
C TYR A 65 -11.68 1.59 9.60
N LEU A 66 -10.45 1.97 9.25
CA LEU A 66 -9.88 1.73 7.92
C LEU A 66 -9.74 0.24 7.58
N LYS A 67 -9.63 -0.64 8.60
CA LYS A 67 -9.62 -2.10 8.44
C LYS A 67 -11.02 -2.71 8.25
N THR A 68 -12.10 -1.94 8.43
CA THR A 68 -13.46 -2.42 8.12
C THR A 68 -13.74 -2.35 6.62
N ASN A 69 -14.78 -3.07 6.14
CA ASN A 69 -15.21 -3.00 4.75
C ASN A 69 -15.52 -1.57 4.27
N GLN A 70 -16.18 -0.79 5.12
CA GLN A 70 -16.55 0.60 4.80
C GLN A 70 -15.31 1.50 4.76
N GLY A 71 -14.38 1.32 5.70
CA GLY A 71 -13.11 2.03 5.71
C GLY A 71 -12.23 1.68 4.51
N CYS A 72 -12.13 0.40 4.14
CA CYS A 72 -11.44 -0.04 2.93
C CYS A 72 -12.04 0.59 1.66
N ARG A 73 -13.37 0.62 1.52
CA ARG A 73 -14.05 1.28 0.40
C ARG A 73 -13.77 2.78 0.34
N LEU A 74 -13.79 3.45 1.51
CA LEU A 74 -13.41 4.85 1.61
C LEU A 74 -11.97 5.06 1.12
N LEU A 75 -11.03 4.23 1.60
CA LEU A 75 -9.62 4.33 1.23
C LEU A 75 -9.39 4.10 -0.27
N GLN A 76 -10.06 3.10 -0.86
CA GLN A 76 -10.04 2.86 -2.30
C GLN A 76 -10.55 4.06 -3.09
N ARG A 77 -11.62 4.71 -2.61
CA ARG A 77 -12.16 5.93 -3.23
C ARG A 77 -11.19 7.11 -3.12
N MET A 78 -10.55 7.29 -1.96
CA MET A 78 -9.55 8.35 -1.74
C MET A 78 -8.32 8.17 -2.64
N LEU A 79 -7.87 6.93 -2.81
CA LEU A 79 -6.68 6.58 -3.58
C LEU A 79 -7.00 6.12 -5.00
N LYS A 80 -8.19 6.46 -5.52
CA LYS A 80 -8.71 5.96 -6.80
C LYS A 80 -7.70 6.08 -7.93
N GLU A 81 -7.15 7.28 -8.15
CA GLU A 81 -6.23 7.51 -9.27
C GLU A 81 -4.91 6.75 -9.10
N TYR A 82 -4.34 6.75 -7.89
CA TYR A 82 -3.12 6.02 -7.60
C TYR A 82 -3.28 4.50 -7.85
N LEU A 83 -4.36 3.93 -7.33
CA LEU A 83 -4.65 2.49 -7.48
C LEU A 83 -5.03 2.14 -8.93
N TYR A 84 -5.77 3.01 -9.62
CA TYR A 84 -6.18 2.82 -11.02
C TYR A 84 -4.99 2.84 -12.00
N VAL A 85 -4.05 3.78 -11.84
CA VAL A 85 -2.85 3.88 -12.70
C VAL A 85 -1.97 2.64 -12.57
N LYS A 86 -1.80 2.07 -11.37
CA LYS A 86 -1.04 0.81 -11.19
C LYS A 86 -1.74 -0.40 -11.81
N GLY A 87 -3.07 -0.43 -11.85
CA GLY A 87 -3.84 -1.49 -12.52
C GLY A 87 -3.57 -1.57 -14.03
N ARG A 88 -3.45 -0.43 -14.72
CA ARG A 88 -3.13 -0.39 -16.16
C ARG A 88 -1.70 -0.81 -16.49
N ASN A 89 -0.73 -0.46 -15.64
CA ASN A 89 0.68 -0.78 -15.88
C ASN A 89 1.01 -2.27 -15.64
N ALA A 90 0.17 -3.02 -14.92
CA ALA A 90 0.31 -4.47 -14.77
C ALA A 90 0.00 -5.24 -16.07
N SER A 91 -0.81 -4.68 -16.97
CA SER A 91 -1.14 -5.28 -18.27
C SER A 91 -0.20 -4.84 -19.42
N ARG A 92 0.86 -4.07 -19.13
CA ARG A 92 1.77 -3.49 -20.15
C ARG A 92 3.18 -4.08 -20.15
N THR A 93 3.44 -5.21 -19.51
CA THR A 93 4.65 -5.99 -19.81
C THR A 93 4.48 -6.69 -21.15
N PHE A 94 4.51 -5.91 -22.22
CA PHE A 94 4.92 -6.42 -23.52
C PHE A 94 6.41 -6.76 -23.41
N THR A 95 6.73 -8.01 -23.70
CA THR A 95 8.09 -8.42 -23.96
C THR A 95 8.61 -7.59 -25.14
N THR A 96 9.76 -6.95 -24.99
CA THR A 96 10.54 -6.60 -26.17
C THR A 96 11.20 -7.89 -26.67
N ARG A 97 10.45 -8.70 -27.40
CA ARG A 97 11.09 -9.52 -28.44
C ARG A 97 11.30 -8.59 -29.63
N GLY A 98 12.49 -8.69 -30.22
CA GLY A 98 12.83 -8.02 -31.47
C GLY A 98 11.78 -8.25 -32.57
N PRO A 99 11.91 -7.50 -33.68
CA PRO A 99 10.81 -7.27 -34.60
C PRO A 99 10.46 -8.55 -35.37
N GLY A 100 9.17 -8.92 -35.42
CA GLY A 100 8.78 -10.05 -36.27
C GLY A 100 7.35 -10.54 -36.12
N LYS A 101 6.41 -9.80 -36.73
CA LYS A 101 5.12 -10.21 -37.34
C LYS A 101 4.05 -10.91 -36.49
N LEU A 102 2.84 -10.36 -36.64
CA LEU A 102 1.55 -10.84 -36.16
C LEU A 102 1.06 -12.03 -37.01
N TYR A 103 0.41 -13.01 -36.38
CA TYR A 103 -0.68 -13.78 -36.99
C TYR A 103 -1.70 -14.20 -35.92
N GLU A 104 -2.98 -14.14 -36.29
CA GLU A 104 -4.12 -14.65 -35.52
C GLU A 104 -4.21 -16.17 -35.62
N THR A 105 -4.66 -16.80 -34.53
CA THR A 105 -5.77 -17.77 -34.45
C THR A 105 -6.29 -17.76 -33.02
#